data_AF-A0A7C9VJW7-F1
#
_entry.id   AF-A0A7C9VJW7-F1
#
_cell.length_a   1.000
_cell.length_b   1.000
_cell.length_c   1.000
_cell.angle_alpha   90.00
_cell.angle_beta   90.00
_cell.angle_gamma   90.00
#
_symmetry.space_group_name_H-M   'P 1'
#
loop_
_entity.id
_entity.type
_entity.pdbx_description
1 polymer ?
#
loop_
_entity_poly.entity_id
_entity_poly.type
_entity_poly.pdbx_seq_one_letter_code
_entity_poly.pdbx_strand_id
1 'polypeptide(L)'
;MPRFAANLSMMFNELAFLDRFEAAAKAGFSAVEFLFPYEHSPDEVGQRLHGNNLTQALFNLFPGDWSKGERGFAALPDRFADVQNSVQQALPYAAATGVKRLHLMAGIADRRDPKAVDAFRRSVAWTAEALAKENIDLMLEPINPRDVPGYFLNDFDFAASVINDLKMPNLKLQFDIYHRQIVHGDVTMA
;
A
#
# COMPACT_ATOMS: atom_id res chain seq x y z
N MET A 1 11.53 -20.85 6.88
CA MET A 1 10.84 -20.71 5.57
C MET A 1 10.14 -19.36 5.53
N PRO A 2 9.95 -18.74 4.35
CA PRO A 2 9.13 -17.54 4.21
C PRO A 2 7.73 -17.75 4.76
N ARG A 3 7.13 -16.69 5.32
CA ARG A 3 5.71 -16.67 5.69
C ARG A 3 4.94 -16.00 4.57
N PHE A 4 3.95 -16.69 4.01
CA PHE A 4 3.12 -16.15 2.93
C PHE A 4 1.83 -15.54 3.49
N ALA A 5 1.42 -14.42 2.91
CA ALA A 5 0.10 -13.84 3.11
C ALA A 5 -0.72 -14.01 1.82
N ALA A 6 -1.98 -14.40 1.93
CA ALA A 6 -2.86 -14.43 0.76
C ALA A 6 -3.35 -13.01 0.46
N ASN A 7 -3.23 -12.57 -0.80
CA ASN A 7 -3.80 -11.30 -1.23
C ASN A 7 -5.28 -11.49 -1.60
N LEU A 8 -6.19 -11.07 -0.72
CA LEU A 8 -7.63 -11.30 -0.86
C LEU A 8 -8.29 -10.44 -1.94
N SER A 9 -7.58 -9.45 -2.49
CA SER A 9 -8.05 -8.73 -3.68
C SER A 9 -7.79 -9.50 -4.97
N MET A 10 -6.79 -10.38 -4.97
CA MET A 10 -6.38 -11.16 -6.15
C MET A 10 -6.78 -12.64 -6.07
N MET A 11 -6.89 -13.19 -4.86
CA MET A 11 -7.19 -14.60 -4.59
C MET A 11 -8.58 -14.75 -3.98
N PHE A 12 -9.18 -15.94 -4.15
CA PHE A 12 -10.50 -16.29 -3.62
C PHE A 12 -11.63 -15.39 -4.15
N ASN A 13 -11.49 -14.91 -5.38
CA ASN A 13 -12.44 -14.00 -6.03
C ASN A 13 -13.78 -14.66 -6.38
N GLU A 14 -13.89 -15.97 -6.20
CA GLU A 14 -15.13 -16.74 -6.29
C GLU A 14 -16.09 -16.44 -5.12
N LEU A 15 -15.60 -15.76 -4.07
CA LEU A 15 -16.34 -15.39 -2.86
C LEU A 15 -16.43 -13.87 -2.69
N ALA A 16 -17.42 -13.41 -1.92
CA ALA A 16 -17.49 -12.03 -1.46
C ALA A 16 -16.30 -11.71 -0.53
N PHE A 17 -15.84 -10.46 -0.51
CA PHE A 17 -14.59 -10.05 0.17
C PHE A 17 -14.47 -10.55 1.62
N LEU A 18 -15.52 -10.36 2.43
CA LEU A 18 -15.51 -10.76 3.84
C LEU A 18 -15.45 -12.28 4.06
N ASP A 19 -15.86 -13.08 3.09
CA ASP A 19 -15.82 -14.55 3.17
C ASP A 19 -14.44 -15.11 2.77
N ARG A 20 -13.60 -14.30 2.11
CA ARG A 20 -12.25 -14.69 1.67
C ARG A 20 -11.28 -14.91 2.83
N PHE A 21 -11.52 -14.29 3.98
CA PHE A 21 -10.72 -14.48 5.19
C PHE A 21 -10.78 -15.95 5.65
N GLU A 22 -11.98 -16.51 5.75
CA GLU A 22 -12.15 -17.92 6.14
C GLU A 22 -11.57 -18.86 5.07
N ALA A 23 -11.75 -18.54 3.79
CA ALA A 23 -11.16 -19.32 2.70
C ALA A 23 -9.63 -19.36 2.77
N ALA A 24 -8.98 -18.22 3.02
CA ALA A 24 -7.53 -18.14 3.17
C ALA A 24 -7.04 -18.94 4.39
N ALA A 25 -7.72 -18.83 5.52
CA ALA A 25 -7.38 -19.61 6.72
C ALA A 25 -7.52 -21.13 6.49
N LYS A 26 -8.61 -21.57 5.86
CA LYS A 26 -8.82 -22.98 5.47
C LYS A 26 -7.78 -23.49 4.48
N ALA A 27 -7.26 -22.62 3.61
CA ALA A 27 -6.16 -22.94 2.71
C ALA A 27 -4.78 -22.96 3.39
N GLY A 28 -4.72 -22.70 4.70
CA GLY A 28 -3.50 -22.80 5.52
C GLY A 28 -2.70 -21.50 5.63
N PHE A 29 -3.21 -20.37 5.15
CA PHE A 29 -2.58 -19.08 5.38
C PHE A 29 -2.75 -18.64 6.83
N SER A 30 -1.70 -18.05 7.40
CA SER A 30 -1.74 -17.41 8.73
C SER A 30 -1.76 -15.89 8.64
N ALA A 31 -1.70 -15.35 7.44
CA ALA A 31 -1.71 -13.91 7.17
C ALA A 31 -2.44 -13.62 5.86
N VAL A 32 -2.99 -12.41 5.78
CA VAL A 32 -3.65 -11.89 4.58
C VAL A 32 -3.24 -10.45 4.32
N GLU A 33 -3.35 -10.05 3.07
CA GLU A 33 -3.30 -8.66 2.65
C GLU A 33 -4.45 -8.40 1.67
N PHE A 34 -4.74 -7.13 1.39
CA PHE A 34 -5.67 -6.70 0.37
C PHE A 34 -5.42 -5.23 0.05
N LEU A 35 -5.93 -4.76 -1.08
CA LEU A 35 -5.72 -3.38 -1.49
C LEU A 35 -6.50 -2.42 -0.58
N PHE A 36 -7.84 -2.51 -0.57
CA PHE A 36 -8.69 -1.50 0.05
C PHE A 36 -9.83 -2.13 0.86
N PRO A 37 -9.95 -1.83 2.16
CA PRO A 37 -11.06 -2.34 3.00
C PRO A 37 -12.28 -1.40 3.04
N TYR A 38 -12.24 -0.23 2.38
CA TYR A 38 -13.10 0.92 2.66
C TYR A 38 -14.58 0.77 2.30
N GLU A 39 -14.97 -0.29 1.60
CA GLU A 39 -16.39 -0.62 1.33
C GLU A 39 -17.07 -1.33 2.52
N HIS A 40 -16.29 -1.74 3.52
CA HIS A 40 -16.76 -2.39 4.74
C HIS A 40 -16.35 -1.59 5.97
N SER A 41 -17.06 -1.76 7.08
CA SER A 41 -16.66 -1.10 8.33
C SER A 41 -15.34 -1.70 8.88
N PRO A 42 -14.54 -0.91 9.63
CA PRO A 42 -13.36 -1.43 10.33
C PRO A 42 -13.68 -2.65 11.22
N ASP A 43 -14.83 -2.63 11.91
CA ASP A 43 -15.26 -3.69 12.82
C ASP A 43 -15.53 -5.00 12.08
N GLU A 44 -16.21 -4.96 10.93
CA GLU A 44 -16.46 -6.17 10.12
C GLU A 44 -15.15 -6.79 9.63
N VAL A 45 -14.23 -5.97 9.14
CA VAL A 45 -12.92 -6.43 8.65
C VAL A 45 -12.10 -7.03 9.81
N GLY A 46 -12.03 -6.33 10.94
CA GLY A 46 -11.34 -6.80 12.14
C GLY A 46 -11.92 -8.12 12.67
N GLN A 47 -13.25 -8.22 12.76
CA GLN A 47 -13.91 -9.45 13.21
C GLN A 47 -13.62 -10.64 12.30
N ARG A 48 -13.66 -10.45 10.97
CA ARG A 48 -13.32 -11.52 10.02
C ARG A 48 -11.86 -11.96 10.12
N LEU A 49 -10.95 -11.02 10.32
CA LEU A 49 -9.52 -11.29 10.52
C LEU A 49 -9.28 -12.10 11.80
N HIS A 50 -9.74 -11.58 12.95
CA HIS A 50 -9.51 -12.18 14.27
C HIS A 50 -10.24 -13.51 14.43
N GLY A 51 -11.49 -13.60 13.95
CA GLY A 51 -12.28 -14.83 13.99
C GLY A 51 -11.66 -16.01 13.22
N ASN A 52 -10.76 -15.72 12.27
CA ASN A 52 -10.02 -16.71 11.49
C ASN A 52 -8.54 -16.85 11.91
N ASN A 53 -8.12 -16.22 13.02
CA ASN A 53 -6.74 -16.21 13.50
C ASN A 53 -5.71 -15.75 12.45
N LEU A 54 -6.08 -14.76 11.63
CA LEU A 54 -5.21 -14.23 10.59
C LEU A 54 -4.46 -12.99 11.07
N THR A 55 -3.23 -12.82 10.58
CA THR A 55 -2.48 -11.55 10.71
C THR A 55 -2.77 -10.67 9.50
N GLN A 56 -3.12 -9.39 9.70
CA GLN A 56 -3.12 -8.42 8.61
C GLN A 56 -1.69 -8.03 8.25
N ALA A 57 -1.23 -8.42 7.07
CA ALA A 57 0.13 -8.17 6.62
C ALA A 57 0.32 -6.74 6.09
N LEU A 58 -0.64 -6.24 5.30
CA LEU A 58 -0.60 -4.96 4.59
C LEU A 58 -2.00 -4.58 4.10
N PHE A 59 -2.30 -3.28 4.01
CA PHE A 59 -3.28 -2.74 3.05
C PHE A 59 -2.89 -1.33 2.60
N ASN A 60 -3.57 -0.79 1.58
CA ASN A 60 -3.25 0.51 1.00
C ASN A 60 -4.09 1.63 1.63
N LEU A 61 -3.52 2.82 1.74
CA LEU A 61 -4.27 4.07 1.97
C LEU A 61 -5.30 4.29 0.85
N PHE A 62 -6.32 5.11 1.14
CA PHE A 62 -7.40 5.38 0.18
C PHE A 62 -6.85 5.88 -1.17
N PRO A 63 -7.22 5.26 -2.30
CA PRO A 63 -6.58 5.52 -3.59
C PRO A 63 -7.21 6.67 -4.39
N GLY A 64 -8.31 7.25 -3.90
CA GLY A 64 -9.15 8.14 -4.68
C GLY A 64 -10.23 7.38 -5.46
N ASP A 65 -10.77 8.01 -6.49
CA ASP A 65 -11.80 7.45 -7.37
C ASP A 65 -11.19 6.49 -8.40
N TRP A 66 -11.11 5.21 -8.00
CA TRP A 66 -10.55 4.14 -8.82
C TRP A 66 -11.25 4.01 -10.19
N SER A 67 -12.56 4.30 -10.24
CA SER A 67 -13.39 4.19 -11.44
C SER A 67 -13.08 5.28 -12.47
N LYS A 68 -12.60 6.44 -12.02
CA LYS A 68 -12.11 7.53 -12.86
C LYS A 68 -10.62 7.40 -13.22
N GLY A 69 -10.00 6.27 -12.87
CA GLY A 69 -8.59 6.02 -13.18
C GLY A 69 -7.60 6.57 -12.17
N GLU A 70 -8.05 7.06 -11.01
CA GLU A 70 -7.12 7.45 -9.94
C GLU A 70 -6.41 6.23 -9.36
N ARG A 71 -5.13 6.40 -9.02
CA ARG A 71 -4.24 5.35 -8.51
C ARG A 71 -3.41 5.92 -7.35
N GLY A 72 -4.06 6.64 -6.44
CA GLY A 72 -3.43 7.49 -5.44
C GLY A 72 -3.18 8.91 -5.94
N PHE A 73 -2.66 9.74 -5.04
CA PHE A 73 -2.52 11.18 -5.26
C PHE A 73 -1.32 11.78 -4.51
N ALA A 74 -0.39 10.97 -3.99
CA ALA A 74 0.74 11.47 -3.21
C ALA A 74 1.66 12.40 -4.01
N ALA A 75 1.80 12.17 -5.31
CA ALA A 75 2.60 12.99 -6.23
C ALA A 75 1.81 14.17 -6.85
N LEU A 76 0.55 14.38 -6.47
CA LEU A 76 -0.29 15.46 -7.00
C LEU A 76 -0.21 16.69 -6.08
N PRO A 77 0.35 17.83 -6.53
CA PRO A 77 0.61 18.99 -5.67
C PRO A 77 -0.63 19.54 -4.95
N ASP A 78 -1.76 19.51 -5.63
CA ASP A 78 -3.03 20.10 -5.16
C ASP A 78 -3.88 19.12 -4.33
N ARG A 79 -3.42 17.89 -4.11
CA ARG A 79 -4.16 16.82 -3.42
C ARG A 79 -3.53 16.40 -2.09
N PHE A 80 -2.69 17.26 -1.50
CA PHE A 80 -2.06 16.96 -0.22
C PHE A 80 -3.07 16.79 0.92
N ALA A 81 -4.18 17.54 0.90
CA ALA A 81 -5.26 17.36 1.88
C ALA A 81 -5.89 15.95 1.78
N ASP A 82 -6.00 15.39 0.57
CA ASP A 82 -6.48 14.02 0.38
C ASP A 82 -5.52 12.98 0.97
N VAL A 83 -4.20 13.21 0.90
CA VAL A 83 -3.20 12.38 1.61
C VAL A 83 -3.47 12.38 3.10
N GLN A 84 -3.69 13.56 3.68
CA GLN A 84 -3.96 13.67 5.11
C GLN A 84 -5.25 12.95 5.51
N ASN A 85 -6.31 13.14 4.73
CA ASN A 85 -7.60 12.48 4.96
C ASN A 85 -7.51 10.95 4.80
N SER A 86 -6.73 10.46 3.82
CA SER A 86 -6.56 9.02 3.59
C SER A 86 -5.90 8.32 4.79
N VAL A 87 -4.97 8.98 5.47
CA VAL A 87 -4.36 8.47 6.70
C VAL A 87 -5.41 8.43 7.81
N GLN A 88 -6.14 9.52 8.04
CA GLN A 88 -7.20 9.56 9.06
C GLN A 88 -8.26 8.48 8.84
N GLN A 89 -8.63 8.23 7.59
CA GLN A 89 -9.56 7.17 7.22
C GLN A 89 -9.00 5.76 7.48
N ALA A 90 -7.69 5.56 7.33
CA ALA A 90 -7.05 4.26 7.52
C ALA A 90 -6.82 3.89 8.99
N LEU A 91 -6.67 4.86 9.90
CA LEU A 91 -6.34 4.60 11.31
C LEU A 91 -7.36 3.70 12.04
N PRO A 92 -8.69 3.87 11.88
CA PRO A 92 -9.67 2.94 12.46
C PRO A 92 -9.50 1.49 11.96
N TYR A 93 -9.19 1.29 10.68
CA TYR A 93 -8.91 -0.05 10.13
C TYR A 93 -7.61 -0.62 10.67
N ALA A 94 -6.57 0.22 10.82
CA ALA A 94 -5.32 -0.20 11.41
C ALA A 94 -5.48 -0.63 12.87
N ALA A 95 -6.29 0.08 13.64
CA ALA A 95 -6.63 -0.29 15.01
C ALA A 95 -7.43 -1.60 15.08
N ALA A 96 -8.45 -1.75 14.23
CA ALA A 96 -9.30 -2.95 14.21
C ALA A 96 -8.54 -4.21 13.75
N THR A 97 -7.61 -4.08 12.80
CA THR A 97 -6.87 -5.22 12.21
C THR A 97 -5.51 -5.48 12.87
N GLY A 98 -4.96 -4.50 13.58
CA GLY A 98 -3.61 -4.57 14.15
C GLY A 98 -2.48 -4.51 13.10
N VAL A 99 -2.77 -4.09 11.87
CA VAL A 99 -1.78 -4.00 10.78
C VAL A 99 -0.57 -3.15 11.22
N LYS A 100 0.62 -3.50 10.70
CA LYS A 100 1.86 -2.78 10.98
C LYS A 100 2.49 -2.09 9.77
N ARG A 101 1.87 -2.25 8.60
CA ARG A 101 2.37 -1.71 7.32
C ARG A 101 1.19 -1.17 6.52
N LEU A 102 1.33 0.06 6.02
CA LEU A 102 0.38 0.68 5.11
C LEU A 102 1.11 1.20 3.87
N HIS A 103 0.54 0.97 2.70
CA HIS A 103 1.09 1.47 1.44
C HIS A 103 0.45 2.78 1.00
N LEU A 104 1.27 3.78 0.69
CA LEU A 104 0.85 5.04 0.06
C LEU A 104 1.00 4.97 -1.45
N MET A 105 -0.12 4.98 -2.15
CA MET A 105 -0.11 5.01 -3.62
C MET A 105 0.29 6.39 -4.16
N ALA A 106 1.20 6.41 -5.12
CA ALA A 106 1.82 7.62 -5.62
C ALA A 106 0.91 8.48 -6.51
N GLY A 107 0.04 7.84 -7.29
CA GLY A 107 -0.78 8.50 -8.31
C GLY A 107 -0.17 8.51 -9.70
N ILE A 108 -0.93 9.05 -10.66
CA ILE A 108 -0.52 9.24 -12.05
C ILE A 108 0.04 10.66 -12.21
N ALA A 109 1.35 10.80 -12.45
CA ALA A 109 2.02 12.09 -12.58
C ALA A 109 3.33 11.96 -13.36
N ASP A 110 3.83 13.07 -13.92
CA ASP A 110 5.12 13.10 -14.63
C ASP A 110 6.27 13.33 -13.65
N ARG A 111 7.17 12.34 -13.51
CA ARG A 111 8.35 12.46 -12.65
C ARG A 111 9.38 13.50 -13.12
N ARG A 112 9.23 14.04 -14.34
CA ARG A 112 10.04 15.16 -14.83
C ARG A 112 9.55 16.52 -14.34
N ASP A 113 8.32 16.61 -13.83
CA ASP A 113 7.82 17.83 -13.20
C ASP A 113 8.36 17.94 -11.75
N PRO A 114 9.20 18.94 -11.44
CA PRO A 114 9.71 19.14 -10.09
C PRO A 114 8.60 19.29 -9.05
N LYS A 115 7.45 19.87 -9.43
CA LYS A 115 6.32 20.04 -8.50
C LYS A 115 5.76 18.69 -8.06
N ALA A 116 5.69 17.71 -8.96
CA ALA A 116 5.21 16.37 -8.64
C ALA A 116 6.20 15.63 -7.72
N VAL A 117 7.51 15.80 -7.96
CA VAL A 117 8.57 15.24 -7.10
C VAL A 117 8.52 15.85 -5.70
N ASP A 118 8.39 17.17 -5.59
CA ASP A 118 8.28 17.87 -4.31
C ASP A 118 6.99 17.47 -3.58
N ALA A 119 5.87 17.37 -4.30
CA ALA A 119 4.60 16.90 -3.74
C ALA A 119 4.73 15.48 -3.18
N PHE A 120 5.34 14.56 -3.95
CA PHE A 120 5.56 13.19 -3.50
C PHE A 120 6.41 13.13 -2.23
N ARG A 121 7.57 13.81 -2.20
CA ARG A 121 8.44 13.84 -1.03
C ARG A 121 7.74 14.42 0.19
N ARG A 122 6.98 15.51 0.03
CA ARG A 122 6.16 16.12 1.09
C ARG A 122 5.12 15.14 1.62
N SER A 123 4.40 14.46 0.73
CA SER A 123 3.38 13.47 1.08
C SER A 123 3.99 12.28 1.83
N VAL A 124 5.09 11.72 1.34
CA VAL A 124 5.80 10.60 1.98
C VAL A 124 6.28 10.98 3.39
N ALA A 125 6.96 12.12 3.53
CA ALA A 125 7.48 12.56 4.82
C ALA A 125 6.36 12.75 5.85
N TRP A 126 5.31 13.48 5.46
CA TRP A 126 4.17 13.73 6.34
C TRP A 126 3.44 12.42 6.72
N THR A 127 3.19 11.53 5.76
CA THR A 127 2.51 10.26 6.01
C THR A 127 3.35 9.37 6.93
N ALA A 128 4.66 9.28 6.72
CA ALA A 128 5.54 8.51 7.58
C ALA A 128 5.54 9.06 9.02
N GLU A 129 5.56 10.38 9.23
CA GLU A 129 5.47 10.98 10.56
C GLU A 129 4.13 10.68 11.24
N ALA A 130 3.04 10.74 10.49
CA ALA A 130 1.70 10.43 11.01
C ALA A 130 1.58 8.96 11.42
N LEU A 131 2.05 8.03 10.58
CA LEU A 131 2.00 6.59 10.85
C LEU A 131 2.99 6.16 11.95
N ALA A 132 4.11 6.86 12.12
CA ALA A 132 5.07 6.57 13.19
C ALA A 132 4.46 6.72 14.59
N LYS A 133 3.51 7.65 14.78
CA LYS A 133 2.79 7.85 16.05
C LYS A 133 1.97 6.62 16.46
N GLU A 134 1.55 5.84 15.47
CA GLU A 134 0.76 4.61 15.64
C GLU A 134 1.63 3.35 15.54
N ASN A 135 2.96 3.50 15.47
CA ASN A 135 3.91 2.42 15.28
C ASN A 135 3.61 1.57 14.02
N ILE A 136 3.34 2.26 12.90
CA ILE A 136 3.06 1.70 11.58
C ILE A 136 4.17 2.13 10.61
N ASP A 137 4.66 1.16 9.84
CA ASP A 137 5.57 1.40 8.72
C ASP A 137 4.81 1.91 7.49
N LEU A 138 5.34 2.95 6.87
CA LEU A 138 4.93 3.41 5.55
C LEU A 138 5.70 2.63 4.48
N MET A 139 4.95 2.00 3.59
CA MET A 139 5.48 1.27 2.44
C MET A 139 5.37 2.10 1.16
N LEU A 140 6.46 2.15 0.38
CA LEU A 140 6.46 2.66 -0.99
C LEU A 140 6.63 1.50 -1.97
N GLU A 141 5.73 1.40 -2.95
CA GLU A 141 5.76 0.35 -3.96
C GLU A 141 5.95 0.93 -5.36
N PRO A 142 7.09 0.61 -6.02
CA PRO A 142 7.22 0.88 -7.43
C PRO A 142 6.33 -0.04 -8.26
N ILE A 143 5.50 0.53 -9.15
CA ILE A 143 4.57 -0.22 -10.01
C ILE A 143 5.02 -0.13 -11.47
N ASN A 144 4.94 -1.25 -12.19
CA ASN A 144 5.40 -1.32 -13.57
C ASN A 144 4.51 -0.48 -14.52
N PRO A 145 5.10 0.15 -15.57
CA PRO A 145 4.36 1.00 -16.50
C PRO A 145 3.48 0.22 -17.50
N ARG A 146 3.61 -1.11 -17.56
CA ARG A 146 2.76 -1.95 -18.43
C ARG A 146 1.35 -2.06 -17.85
N ASP A 147 1.24 -2.29 -16.55
CA ASP A 147 -0.03 -2.53 -15.89
C ASP A 147 -0.65 -1.22 -15.38
N VAL A 148 0.18 -0.25 -14.98
CA VAL A 148 -0.27 1.10 -14.61
C VAL A 148 0.53 2.16 -15.38
N PRO A 149 0.18 2.42 -16.65
CA PRO A 149 0.80 3.47 -17.44
C PRO A 149 0.73 4.84 -16.76
N GLY A 150 1.85 5.55 -16.70
CA GLY A 150 1.94 6.89 -16.11
C GLY A 150 2.00 6.93 -14.57
N TYR A 151 2.09 5.77 -13.90
CA TYR A 151 2.28 5.75 -12.45
C TYR A 151 3.59 6.44 -12.06
N PHE A 152 3.51 7.36 -11.08
CA PHE A 152 4.61 8.24 -10.71
C PHE A 152 5.82 7.49 -10.15
N LEU A 153 5.58 6.51 -9.27
CA LEU A 153 6.62 5.69 -8.66
C LEU A 153 6.77 4.39 -9.45
N ASN A 154 7.44 4.46 -10.61
CA ASN A 154 7.66 3.30 -11.49
C ASN A 154 9.14 2.90 -11.63
N ASP A 155 9.96 3.24 -10.64
CA ASP A 155 11.41 2.98 -10.63
C ASP A 155 11.89 2.70 -9.19
N PHE A 156 12.63 1.60 -9.01
CA PHE A 156 13.09 1.14 -7.71
C PHE A 156 14.26 1.97 -7.16
N ASP A 157 15.16 2.46 -8.01
CA ASP A 157 16.30 3.27 -7.60
C ASP A 157 15.82 4.64 -7.11
N PHE A 158 14.83 5.21 -7.79
CA PHE A 158 14.18 6.43 -7.34
C PHE A 158 13.50 6.24 -5.99
N ALA A 159 12.73 5.15 -5.80
CA ALA A 159 12.11 4.85 -4.51
C ALA A 159 13.17 4.69 -3.40
N ALA A 160 14.24 3.94 -3.66
CA ALA A 160 15.35 3.79 -2.73
C ALA A 160 16.02 5.13 -2.40
N SER A 161 16.21 6.02 -3.39
CA SER A 161 16.75 7.36 -3.17
C SER A 161 15.87 8.19 -2.23
N VAL A 162 14.54 8.17 -2.44
CA VAL A 162 13.59 8.89 -1.58
C VAL A 162 13.67 8.39 -0.14
N ILE A 163 13.72 7.06 0.05
CA ILE A 163 13.85 6.45 1.38
C ILE A 163 15.17 6.87 2.06
N ASN A 164 16.28 6.80 1.33
CA ASN A 164 17.61 7.14 1.83
C ASN A 164 17.78 8.62 2.14
N ASP A 165 17.13 9.50 1.37
CA ASP A 165 17.19 10.95 1.57
C ASP A 165 16.38 11.38 2.78
N LEU A 166 15.17 10.85 2.94
CA LEU A 166 14.26 11.21 4.04
C LEU A 166 14.72 10.64 5.38
N LYS A 167 15.45 9.50 5.38
CA LYS A 167 16.05 8.88 6.58
C LYS A 167 15.04 8.61 7.72
N MET A 168 13.81 8.27 7.34
CA MET A 168 12.74 8.01 8.29
C MET A 168 12.73 6.53 8.71
N PRO A 169 12.82 6.21 10.01
CA PRO A 169 12.96 4.82 10.45
C PRO A 169 11.83 3.88 10.05
N ASN A 170 10.61 4.39 9.90
CA ASN A 170 9.41 3.64 9.54
C ASN A 170 9.07 3.72 8.04
N LEU A 171 9.92 4.33 7.21
CA LEU A 171 9.73 4.40 5.76
C LEU A 171 10.48 3.24 5.09
N LYS A 172 9.74 2.39 4.37
CA LYS A 172 10.24 1.12 3.81
C LYS A 172 9.85 0.95 2.35
N LEU A 173 10.60 0.10 1.65
CA LEU A 173 10.30 -0.35 0.30
C LEU A 173 9.39 -1.58 0.36
N GLN A 174 8.29 -1.55 -0.39
CA GLN A 174 7.51 -2.74 -0.72
C GLN A 174 8.07 -3.32 -2.02
N PHE A 175 8.79 -4.43 -1.87
CA PHE A 175 9.50 -5.07 -2.96
C PHE A 175 8.61 -6.13 -3.62
N ASP A 176 7.76 -5.69 -4.55
CA ASP A 176 7.05 -6.61 -5.43
C ASP A 176 8.00 -7.12 -6.53
N ILE A 177 8.30 -8.42 -6.48
CA ILE A 177 9.21 -9.11 -7.41
C ILE A 177 8.70 -9.03 -8.86
N TYR A 178 7.38 -9.07 -9.07
CA TYR A 178 6.79 -9.00 -10.40
C TYR A 178 7.00 -7.61 -11.00
N HIS A 179 6.73 -6.54 -10.26
CA HIS A 179 7.03 -5.17 -10.71
C HIS A 179 8.53 -4.97 -10.93
N ARG A 180 9.38 -5.43 -10.01
CA ARG A 180 10.84 -5.32 -10.14
C ARG A 180 11.38 -6.02 -11.39
N GLN A 181 10.88 -7.22 -11.70
CA GLN A 181 11.30 -7.97 -12.87
C GLN A 181 10.96 -7.26 -14.18
N ILE A 182 9.80 -6.61 -14.25
CA ILE A 182 9.36 -5.90 -15.46
C ILE A 182 10.10 -4.59 -15.65
N VAL A 183 10.30 -3.85 -14.56
CA VAL A 183 10.89 -2.51 -14.60
C VAL A 183 12.40 -2.56 -14.85
N HIS A 184 13.11 -3.45 -14.16
CA HIS A 184 14.58 -3.47 -14.14
C HIS A 184 15.20 -4.84 -14.43
N GLY A 185 14.44 -5.94 -14.36
CA GLY A 185 14.95 -7.31 -14.62
C GLY A 185 15.95 -7.81 -13.56
N ASP A 186 16.52 -9.01 -13.76
CA ASP A 186 17.60 -9.54 -12.91
C ASP A 186 17.32 -9.52 -11.38
N VAL A 187 16.09 -9.88 -10.97
CA VAL A 187 15.67 -9.80 -9.55
C VAL A 187 16.55 -10.62 -8.61
N THR A 188 17.18 -11.69 -9.10
CA THR A 188 18.07 -12.53 -8.30
C THR A 188 19.39 -11.86 -7.92
N MET A 189 19.74 -10.75 -8.59
CA MET A 189 20.97 -9.99 -8.39
C MET A 189 20.71 -8.55 -7.89
N ALA A 190 19.44 -8.22 -7.62
CA ALA A 190 18.96 -6.88 -7.26
C ALA A 190 19.35 -6.43 -5.85
#